data_AF-A0A0J6HFW3-F1
#
_entry.id   AF-A0A0J6HFW3-F1
#
_cell.length_a   1.000
_cell.length_b   1.000
_cell.length_c   1.000
_cell.angle_alpha   90.00
_cell.angle_beta   90.00
_cell.angle_gamma   90.00
#
_symmetry.space_group_name_H-M   'P 1'
#
loop_
_entity.id
_entity.type
_entity.pdbx_description
1 polymer ?
#
loop_
_entity_poly.entity_id
_entity_poly.type
_entity_poly.pdbx_seq_one_letter_code
_entity_poly.pdbx_strand_id
1 'polypeptide(L)'
;MKPLYLGSLLLLITGCSPIPQYETPANAPQAQIRSEMDAMTNRRNYLTLSAAPTTACKYGRSVPVTPARELFSVSGGHPSKPEGFRAIEAGKPIHLVLEGGASGNRRCTVDFVSEFMPGARYVIKGGITEGPNVMSGCQINIVDLDSGARLFQAKQSPANGCALDRLSLPTP
;
A
#
# COMPACT_ATOMS: atom_id res chain seq x y z
N MET A 1 37.74 4.26 43.12
CA MET A 1 36.34 3.82 42.89
C MET A 1 35.81 4.54 41.64
N LYS A 2 35.44 3.78 40.61
CA LYS A 2 34.71 4.22 39.38
C LYS A 2 33.21 4.01 39.65
N PRO A 3 32.30 4.85 39.13
CA PRO A 3 31.66 4.54 37.82
C PRO A 3 31.43 5.81 36.98
N LEU A 4 31.69 5.88 35.66
CA LEU A 4 31.03 5.22 34.52
C LEU A 4 29.49 5.35 34.50
N TYR A 5 28.96 6.53 34.15
CA TYR A 5 27.61 6.69 33.57
C TYR A 5 27.56 7.87 32.59
N LEU A 6 28.31 7.78 31.49
CA LEU A 6 28.12 8.61 30.30
C LEU A 6 28.07 7.66 29.11
N GLY A 7 26.88 7.14 28.80
CA GLY A 7 26.74 6.22 27.67
C GLY A 7 25.52 5.32 27.80
N SER A 8 24.32 5.88 27.76
CA SER A 8 23.09 5.10 27.50
C SER A 8 21.90 5.92 26.98
N LEU A 9 22.11 7.15 26.49
CA LEU A 9 21.02 7.98 25.96
C LEU A 9 21.10 8.14 24.43
N LEU A 10 21.27 7.03 23.70
CA LEU A 10 21.35 7.04 22.24
C LEU A 10 20.65 5.85 21.56
N LEU A 11 19.81 5.12 22.28
CA LEU A 11 19.08 3.98 21.76
C LEU A 11 17.60 4.18 22.07
N LEU A 12 16.87 4.86 21.18
CA LEU A 12 15.40 4.74 20.98
C LEU A 12 14.90 5.67 19.86
N ILE A 13 15.71 5.92 18.83
CA ILE A 13 15.19 6.40 17.55
C ILE A 13 14.89 5.14 16.73
N THR A 14 13.80 4.44 17.04
CA THR A 14 13.18 3.55 16.07
C THR A 14 12.59 4.45 14.99
N GLY A 15 13.45 4.95 14.11
CA GLY A 15 13.02 5.69 12.94
C GLY A 15 12.14 4.77 12.12
N CYS A 16 10.90 5.18 11.84
CA CYS A 16 10.12 4.59 10.77
C CYS A 16 10.98 4.71 9.50
N SER A 17 11.63 3.63 9.08
CA SER A 17 12.31 3.60 7.80
C SER A 17 11.24 3.84 6.73
N PRO A 18 11.43 4.83 5.84
CA PRO A 18 10.45 5.10 4.78
C PRO A 18 10.21 3.82 3.98
N ILE A 19 8.95 3.56 3.60
CA ILE A 19 8.61 2.43 2.76
C ILE A 19 9.44 2.57 1.47
N PRO A 20 10.17 1.52 1.06
CA PRO A 20 10.99 1.62 -0.14
C PRO A 20 10.11 1.84 -1.36
N GLN A 21 10.57 2.67 -2.29
CA GLN A 21 9.85 2.91 -3.55
C GLN A 21 9.82 1.63 -4.40
N TYR A 22 8.74 1.47 -5.16
CA TYR A 22 8.58 0.39 -6.12
C TYR A 22 9.45 0.63 -7.35
N GLU A 23 10.19 -0.39 -7.76
CA GLU A 23 10.97 -0.38 -8.99
C GLU A 23 10.45 -1.48 -9.90
N THR A 24 10.16 -1.13 -11.15
CA THR A 24 9.70 -2.08 -12.14
C THR A 24 10.89 -2.92 -12.64
N PRO A 25 10.78 -4.26 -12.70
CA PRO A 25 11.84 -5.09 -13.25
C PRO A 25 12.17 -4.71 -14.70
N ALA A 26 13.46 -4.56 -15.02
CA ALA A 26 13.91 -4.06 -16.33
C ALA A 26 13.48 -4.93 -17.51
N ASN A 27 13.33 -6.25 -17.31
CA ASN A 27 13.02 -7.23 -18.36
C ASN A 27 11.56 -7.68 -18.35
N ALA A 28 10.70 -7.07 -17.53
CA ALA A 28 9.29 -7.42 -17.50
C ALA A 28 8.48 -6.53 -18.46
N PRO A 29 7.38 -7.02 -19.05
CA PRO A 29 6.41 -6.15 -19.70
C PRO A 29 5.95 -5.06 -18.73
N GLN A 30 5.75 -3.84 -19.23
CA GLN A 30 5.42 -2.68 -18.39
C GLN A 30 4.15 -1.99 -18.87
N ALA A 31 3.39 -1.45 -17.92
CA ALA A 31 2.35 -0.46 -18.14
C ALA A 31 2.78 0.86 -17.49
N GLN A 32 2.04 1.93 -17.76
CA GLN A 32 2.25 3.23 -17.12
C GLN A 32 1.07 3.55 -16.21
N ILE A 33 1.34 3.94 -14.98
CA ILE A 33 0.32 4.37 -14.00
C ILE A 33 0.62 5.79 -13.54
N ARG A 34 -0.43 6.59 -13.32
CA ARG A 34 -0.35 7.81 -12.50
C ARG A 34 -1.44 7.81 -11.44
N SER A 35 -1.23 8.56 -10.37
CA SER A 35 -2.23 8.75 -9.33
C SER A 35 -2.93 10.10 -9.47
N GLU A 36 -4.26 10.06 -9.38
CA GLU A 36 -5.19 11.16 -9.15
C GLU A 36 -6.00 10.90 -7.87
N MET A 37 -5.43 10.15 -6.92
CA MET A 37 -6.06 9.90 -5.63
C MET A 37 -6.12 11.17 -4.79
N ASP A 38 -7.16 11.30 -3.96
CA ASP A 38 -7.39 12.46 -3.10
C ASP A 38 -7.49 12.04 -1.62
N ALA A 39 -6.60 12.58 -0.79
CA ALA A 39 -6.60 12.39 0.66
C ALA A 39 -7.49 13.40 1.42
N MET A 40 -8.27 14.20 0.70
CA MET A 40 -9.07 15.33 1.20
C MET A 40 -8.18 16.46 1.78
N THR A 41 -8.70 17.67 1.86
CA THR A 41 -7.92 18.85 2.30
C THR A 41 -7.75 18.89 3.83
N ASN A 42 -6.96 17.97 4.38
CA ASN A 42 -6.57 17.95 5.78
C ASN A 42 -5.13 17.44 5.95
N ARG A 43 -4.26 18.24 6.57
CA ARG A 43 -2.84 17.93 6.76
C ARG A 43 -2.54 16.62 7.51
N ARG A 44 -3.51 16.07 8.24
CA ARG A 44 -3.37 14.80 8.97
C ARG A 44 -3.78 13.60 8.15
N ASN A 45 -4.39 13.83 6.98
CA ASN A 45 -4.83 12.77 6.12
C ASN A 45 -3.71 12.33 5.19
N TYR A 46 -3.67 11.04 4.92
CA TYR A 46 -2.76 10.48 3.95
C TYR A 46 -3.39 9.27 3.25
N LEU A 47 -2.88 8.97 2.06
CA LEU A 47 -3.09 7.72 1.34
C LEU A 47 -1.75 7.21 0.84
N THR A 48 -1.55 5.90 0.92
CA THR A 48 -0.40 5.22 0.34
C THR A 48 -0.90 4.04 -0.47
N LEU A 49 -0.56 4.00 -1.76
CA LEU A 49 -0.73 2.81 -2.59
C LEU A 49 0.62 2.12 -2.70
N SER A 50 0.66 0.82 -2.39
CA SER A 50 1.87 0.01 -2.46
C SER A 50 1.62 -1.30 -3.19
N ALA A 51 2.67 -1.84 -3.82
CA ALA A 51 2.73 -3.28 -4.06
C ALA A 51 2.90 -3.98 -2.71
N ALA A 52 2.04 -4.97 -2.48
CA ALA A 52 1.97 -5.69 -1.23
C ALA A 52 3.28 -6.44 -0.94
N PRO A 53 3.62 -6.64 0.35
CA PRO A 53 4.73 -7.52 0.70
C PRO A 53 4.43 -8.95 0.23
N THR A 54 5.43 -9.65 -0.30
CA THR A 54 5.33 -11.09 -0.48
C THR A 54 5.45 -11.75 0.88
N THR A 55 4.48 -12.59 1.23
CA THR A 55 4.51 -13.39 2.45
C THR A 55 4.92 -14.82 2.12
N ALA A 56 5.67 -15.45 3.01
CA ALA A 56 6.00 -16.87 2.91
C ALA A 56 5.86 -17.55 4.27
N CYS A 57 5.71 -18.87 4.26
CA CYS A 57 5.70 -19.65 5.50
C CYS A 57 7.11 -19.83 6.04
N LYS A 58 7.39 -19.22 7.18
CA LYS A 58 8.62 -19.42 7.94
C LYS A 58 8.27 -19.96 9.32
N TYR A 59 8.80 -21.15 9.65
CA TYR A 59 8.51 -21.84 10.91
C TYR A 59 7.00 -21.97 11.23
N GLY A 60 6.19 -22.23 10.19
CA GLY A 60 4.74 -22.42 10.35
C GLY A 60 3.91 -21.14 10.48
N ARG A 61 4.53 -19.94 10.45
CA ARG A 61 3.86 -18.63 10.46
C ARG A 61 4.02 -17.91 9.12
N SER A 62 3.04 -17.11 8.74
CA SER A 62 3.15 -16.21 7.58
C SER A 62 4.06 -15.04 7.95
N VAL A 63 5.17 -14.90 7.22
CA VAL A 63 6.16 -13.84 7.45
C VAL A 63 6.35 -13.06 6.15
N PRO A 64 6.32 -11.71 6.17
CA PRO A 64 6.77 -10.91 5.04
C PRO A 64 8.22 -11.23 4.70
N VAL A 65 8.45 -11.78 3.50
CA VAL A 65 9.81 -12.07 2.99
C VAL A 65 10.34 -10.95 2.12
N THR A 66 9.45 -10.14 1.55
CA THR A 66 9.78 -8.87 0.89
C THR A 66 8.95 -7.76 1.52
N PRO A 67 9.52 -6.56 1.75
CA PRO A 67 8.76 -5.43 2.26
C PRO A 67 7.77 -4.92 1.21
N ALA A 68 6.71 -4.26 1.67
CA ALA A 68 5.84 -3.48 0.79
C ALA A 68 6.66 -2.45 0.03
N ARG A 69 6.22 -2.13 -1.19
CA ARG A 69 6.91 -1.19 -2.08
C ARG A 69 5.96 -0.08 -2.50
N GLU A 70 6.25 1.15 -2.11
CA GLU A 70 5.38 2.29 -2.35
C GLU A 70 5.33 2.63 -3.84
N LEU A 71 4.11 2.74 -4.37
CA LEU A 71 3.85 3.22 -5.74
C LEU A 71 3.51 4.70 -5.72
N PHE A 72 2.63 5.11 -4.80
CA PHE A 72 2.17 6.48 -4.65
C PHE A 72 1.86 6.81 -3.18
N SER A 73 2.10 8.06 -2.81
CA SER A 73 1.75 8.66 -1.53
C SER A 73 1.03 9.99 -1.77
N VAL A 74 -0.10 10.20 -1.11
CA VAL A 74 -0.89 11.43 -1.18
C VAL A 74 -1.05 11.97 0.23
N SER A 75 -0.68 13.23 0.44
CA SER A 75 -0.94 13.95 1.69
C SER A 75 -2.13 14.87 1.49
N GLY A 76 -2.94 15.07 2.53
CA GLY A 76 -4.15 15.88 2.39
C GLY A 76 -3.86 17.31 1.91
N GLY A 77 -4.59 17.74 0.88
CA GLY A 77 -4.40 19.03 0.22
C GLY A 77 -3.15 19.16 -0.67
N HIS A 78 -2.45 18.05 -0.95
CA HIS A 78 -1.25 18.03 -1.78
C HIS A 78 -1.40 17.06 -2.97
N PRO A 79 -0.69 17.30 -4.09
CA PRO A 79 -0.67 16.35 -5.19
C PRO A 79 -0.01 15.03 -4.78
N SER A 80 -0.35 13.97 -5.51
CA SER A 80 0.25 12.65 -5.33
C SER A 80 1.75 12.67 -5.65
N LYS A 81 2.53 11.92 -4.88
CA LYS A 81 3.96 11.69 -5.08
C LYS A 81 4.23 10.21 -5.39
N PRO A 82 5.11 9.88 -6.34
CA PRO A 82 5.64 10.80 -7.36
C PRO A 82 4.51 11.32 -8.26
N GLU A 83 4.74 12.50 -8.86
CA GLU A 83 3.85 13.07 -9.87
C GLU A 83 4.07 12.41 -11.24
N GLY A 84 3.05 12.44 -12.10
CA GLY A 84 3.14 11.94 -13.47
C GLY A 84 3.03 10.43 -13.62
N PHE A 85 3.35 9.95 -14.83
CA PHE A 85 3.33 8.52 -15.14
C PHE A 85 4.63 7.86 -14.71
N ARG A 86 4.49 6.64 -14.18
CA ARG A 86 5.59 5.76 -13.83
C ARG A 86 5.30 4.35 -14.32
N ALA A 87 6.37 3.61 -14.57
CA ALA A 87 6.26 2.21 -14.94
C ALA A 87 5.69 1.38 -13.77
N ILE A 88 4.92 0.36 -14.13
CA ILE A 88 4.56 -0.78 -13.28
C ILE A 88 4.65 -2.05 -14.12
N GLU A 89 4.96 -3.18 -13.48
CA GLU A 89 4.95 -4.47 -14.17
C GLU A 89 3.55 -4.78 -14.74
N ALA A 90 3.51 -5.46 -15.89
CA ALA A 90 2.29 -5.75 -16.64
C ALA A 90 2.28 -7.19 -17.18
N GLY A 91 1.12 -7.64 -17.63
CA GLY A 91 0.90 -9.00 -18.15
C GLY A 91 0.88 -10.09 -17.07
N LYS A 92 0.74 -9.69 -15.81
CA LYS A 92 0.51 -10.62 -14.69
C LYS A 92 -0.24 -9.93 -13.54
N PRO A 93 -0.90 -10.71 -12.66
CA PRO A 93 -1.52 -10.17 -11.47
C PRO A 93 -0.51 -9.54 -10.50
N ILE A 94 -0.83 -8.36 -10.00
CA ILE A 94 -0.08 -7.63 -8.96
C ILE A 94 -0.99 -7.42 -7.76
N HIS A 95 -0.48 -7.80 -6.59
CA HIS A 95 -1.14 -7.57 -5.31
C HIS A 95 -0.82 -6.14 -4.84
N LEU A 96 -1.87 -5.36 -4.63
CA LEU A 96 -1.83 -3.95 -4.29
C LEU A 96 -2.58 -3.71 -2.98
N VAL A 97 -2.05 -2.78 -2.19
CA VAL A 97 -2.68 -2.34 -0.93
C VAL A 97 -2.76 -0.83 -0.95
N LEU A 98 -3.98 -0.32 -0.79
CA LEU A 98 -4.24 1.09 -0.48
C LEU A 98 -4.43 1.21 1.03
N GLU A 99 -3.59 2.01 1.69
CA GLU A 99 -3.76 2.39 3.08
C GLU A 99 -4.11 3.86 3.18
N GLY A 100 -5.07 4.20 4.02
CA GLY A 100 -5.46 5.58 4.28
C GLY A 100 -5.53 5.85 5.76
N GLY A 101 -5.10 7.05 6.15
CA GLY A 101 -5.32 7.59 7.48
C GLY A 101 -6.07 8.91 7.38
N ALA A 102 -7.04 9.10 8.27
CA ALA A 102 -7.77 10.34 8.43
C ALA A 102 -7.69 10.83 9.88
N SER A 103 -8.09 12.08 10.09
CA SER A 103 -8.21 12.68 11.42
C SER A 103 -9.00 11.78 12.40
N GLY A 104 -8.69 11.88 13.70
CA GLY A 104 -9.34 11.06 14.73
C GLY A 104 -8.88 9.59 14.76
N ASN A 105 -7.65 9.32 14.33
CA ASN A 105 -7.06 7.97 14.25
C ASN A 105 -7.84 6.98 13.38
N ARG A 106 -8.63 7.51 12.43
CA ARG A 106 -9.38 6.67 11.51
C ARG A 106 -8.42 6.13 10.46
N ARG A 107 -8.52 4.84 10.17
CA ARG A 107 -7.71 4.15 9.18
C ARG A 107 -8.59 3.32 8.28
N CYS A 108 -8.20 3.21 7.02
CA CYS A 108 -8.83 2.33 6.06
C CYS A 108 -7.78 1.60 5.24
N THR A 109 -8.11 0.39 4.81
CA THR A 109 -7.26 -0.44 3.97
C THR A 109 -8.10 -1.09 2.89
N VAL A 110 -7.64 -1.05 1.65
CA VAL A 110 -8.19 -1.82 0.54
C VAL A 110 -7.09 -2.72 0.00
N ASP A 111 -7.31 -4.02 0.13
CA ASP A 111 -6.41 -5.06 -0.37
C ASP A 111 -7.03 -5.71 -1.61
N PHE A 112 -6.31 -5.68 -2.72
CA PHE A 112 -6.82 -6.17 -3.99
C PHE A 112 -5.71 -6.61 -4.95
N VAL A 113 -6.09 -7.43 -5.92
CA VAL A 113 -5.22 -7.88 -7.01
C VAL A 113 -5.74 -7.29 -8.31
N SER A 114 -4.85 -6.76 -9.13
CA SER A 114 -5.17 -6.26 -10.47
C SER A 114 -4.06 -6.61 -11.45
N GLU A 115 -4.40 -6.69 -12.73
CA GLU A 115 -3.46 -7.01 -13.81
C GLU A 115 -3.48 -5.89 -14.85
N PHE A 116 -2.32 -5.29 -15.09
CA PHE A 116 -2.16 -4.23 -16.06
C PHE A 116 -1.80 -4.82 -17.43
N MET A 117 -2.36 -4.25 -18.51
CA MET A 117 -2.01 -4.66 -19.87
C MET A 117 -0.66 -4.05 -20.28
N PRO A 118 0.23 -4.82 -20.94
CA PRO A 118 1.49 -4.29 -21.44
C PRO A 118 1.29 -3.11 -22.40
N GLY A 119 2.06 -2.04 -22.20
CA GLY A 119 2.01 -0.82 -23.01
C GLY A 119 0.84 0.13 -22.70
N ALA A 120 -0.16 -0.31 -21.92
CA ALA A 120 -1.31 0.52 -21.59
C ALA A 120 -0.98 1.60 -20.54
N ARG A 121 -1.83 2.62 -20.48
CA ARG A 121 -1.71 3.74 -19.54
C ARG A 121 -2.94 3.83 -18.66
N TYR A 122 -2.73 3.95 -17.35
CA TYR A 122 -3.79 3.94 -16.37
C TYR A 122 -3.74 5.16 -15.44
N VAL A 123 -4.92 5.59 -15.01
CA VAL A 123 -5.09 6.54 -13.91
C VAL A 123 -5.68 5.82 -12.73
N ILE A 124 -5.03 5.97 -11.58
CA ILE A 124 -5.52 5.49 -10.30
C ILE A 124 -6.26 6.64 -9.63
N LYS A 125 -7.56 6.48 -9.47
CA LYS A 125 -8.48 7.42 -8.83
C LYS A 125 -8.99 6.85 -7.52
N GLY A 126 -9.57 7.72 -6.71
CA GLY A 126 -10.21 7.35 -5.45
C GLY A 126 -9.56 8.07 -4.28
N GLY A 127 -9.66 7.48 -3.10
CA GLY A 127 -9.09 8.05 -1.88
C GLY A 127 -9.99 7.86 -0.68
N ILE A 128 -9.89 8.79 0.27
CA ILE A 128 -10.67 8.72 1.51
C ILE A 128 -12.12 9.08 1.21
N THR A 129 -13.04 8.25 1.67
CA THR A 129 -14.48 8.48 1.58
C THR A 129 -15.02 8.82 2.96
N GLU A 130 -15.58 10.03 3.09
CA GLU A 130 -16.35 10.45 4.26
C GLU A 130 -17.82 10.63 3.88
N GLY A 131 -18.72 10.26 4.79
CA GLY A 131 -20.15 10.46 4.61
C GLY A 131 -20.88 10.35 5.95
N PRO A 132 -22.12 10.86 6.05
CA PRO A 132 -22.88 10.88 7.30
C PRO A 132 -23.06 9.50 7.93
N ASN A 133 -22.99 8.42 7.13
CA ASN A 133 -23.13 7.03 7.57
C ASN A 133 -21.86 6.18 7.33
N VAL A 134 -20.75 6.78 6.90
CA VAL A 134 -19.50 6.05 6.61
C VAL A 134 -18.42 6.53 7.57
N MET A 135 -18.06 5.68 8.54
CA MET A 135 -16.86 5.86 9.35
C MET A 135 -15.64 5.69 8.44
N SER A 136 -15.11 6.79 7.89
CA SER A 136 -13.92 6.92 7.01
C SER A 136 -13.49 5.63 6.28
N GLY A 137 -13.96 5.48 5.05
CA GLY A 137 -13.56 4.41 4.14
C GLY A 137 -12.43 4.82 3.19
N CYS A 138 -11.87 3.84 2.48
CA CYS A 138 -10.98 4.06 1.34
C CYS A 138 -11.66 3.45 0.12
N GLN A 139 -11.59 4.12 -1.03
CA GLN A 139 -12.02 3.56 -2.31
C GLN A 139 -10.93 3.74 -3.37
N ILE A 140 -10.86 2.82 -4.32
CA ILE A 140 -9.90 2.89 -5.42
C ILE A 140 -10.53 2.45 -6.73
N ASN A 141 -10.24 3.19 -7.79
CA ASN A 141 -10.67 2.90 -9.15
C ASN A 141 -9.49 3.07 -10.09
N ILE A 142 -9.14 2.03 -10.84
CA ILE A 142 -8.09 2.09 -11.85
C ILE A 142 -8.78 2.18 -13.20
N VAL A 143 -8.45 3.21 -13.98
CA VAL A 143 -9.10 3.51 -15.25
C VAL A 143 -8.04 3.49 -16.35
N ASP A 144 -8.27 2.68 -17.37
CA ASP A 144 -7.50 2.68 -18.61
C ASP A 144 -7.76 4.00 -19.35
N LEU A 145 -6.70 4.70 -19.73
CA LEU A 145 -6.81 6.03 -20.34
C LEU A 145 -7.29 6.00 -21.78
N ASP A 146 -6.95 4.95 -22.52
CA ASP A 146 -7.23 4.87 -23.94
C ASP A 146 -8.66 4.39 -24.19
N SER A 147 -9.13 3.43 -23.38
CA SER A 147 -10.46 2.85 -23.47
C SER A 147 -11.49 3.44 -22.49
N GLY A 148 -11.04 4.10 -21.44
CA GLY A 148 -11.91 4.55 -20.32
C GLY A 148 -12.44 3.38 -19.46
N ALA A 149 -12.04 2.14 -19.74
CA ALA A 149 -12.50 0.97 -19.04
C ALA A 149 -11.95 0.94 -17.60
N ARG A 150 -12.78 0.48 -16.67
CA ARG A 150 -12.32 0.23 -15.29
C ARG A 150 -11.61 -1.11 -15.25
N LEU A 151 -10.40 -1.10 -14.70
CA LEU A 151 -9.64 -2.32 -14.49
C LEU A 151 -10.32 -3.15 -13.39
N PHE A 152 -10.42 -4.45 -13.63
CA PHE A 152 -10.97 -5.38 -12.66
C PHE A 152 -10.06 -5.45 -11.43
N GLN A 153 -10.69 -5.49 -10.26
CA GLN A 153 -10.02 -5.61 -8.97
C GLN A 153 -10.62 -6.81 -8.25
N ALA A 154 -9.83 -7.88 -8.13
CA ALA A 154 -10.22 -9.00 -7.30
C ALA A 154 -9.84 -8.68 -5.85
N LYS A 155 -10.73 -8.95 -4.89
CA LYS A 155 -10.27 -9.04 -3.50
C LYS A 155 -9.25 -10.16 -3.42
N GLN A 156 -8.15 -9.93 -2.71
CA GLN A 156 -7.23 -11.01 -2.43
C GLN A 156 -7.99 -12.09 -1.64
N SER A 157 -7.97 -13.33 -2.14
CA SER A 157 -8.35 -14.46 -1.29
C SER A 157 -7.33 -14.49 -0.15
N PRO A 158 -7.73 -14.59 1.13
CA PRO A 158 -6.77 -14.70 2.22
C PRO A 158 -5.80 -15.81 1.85
N ALA A 159 -4.55 -15.43 1.57
CA ALA A 159 -3.50 -16.39 1.22
C ALA A 159 -3.56 -17.43 2.32
N ASN A 160 -3.80 -18.69 1.95
CA ASN A 160 -4.01 -19.80 2.86
C ASN A 160 -2.94 -19.74 3.96
N GLY A 161 -3.31 -19.14 5.10
CA GLY A 161 -2.35 -18.77 6.14
C GLY A 161 -1.60 -20.02 6.58
N CYS A 162 -0.33 -19.87 6.90
CA CYS A 162 0.49 -20.98 7.35
C CYS A 162 -0.17 -21.69 8.54
N ALA A 163 0.15 -22.97 8.74
CA ALA A 163 -0.60 -23.84 9.66
C ALA A 163 -0.82 -23.24 11.07
N LEU A 164 0.13 -22.46 11.60
CA LEU A 164 -0.01 -21.83 12.92
C LEU A 164 -0.93 -20.59 12.92
N ASP A 165 -1.07 -19.86 11.82
CA ASP A 165 -1.97 -18.71 11.73
C ASP A 165 -3.45 -19.14 11.74
N ARG A 166 -3.70 -20.43 11.47
CA ARG A 166 -5.04 -21.05 11.53
C ARG A 166 -5.39 -21.58 12.92
N LEU A 167 -4.42 -21.67 13.82
CA LEU A 167 -4.68 -22.07 15.19
C LEU A 167 -5.29 -20.86 15.91
N SER A 168 -6.57 -20.96 16.23
CA SER A 168 -7.24 -20.02 17.13
C SER A 168 -6.47 -20.01 18.45
N LEU A 169 -6.00 -18.83 18.88
CA LEU A 169 -5.48 -18.69 20.25
C LEU A 169 -6.62 -19.07 21.22
N PRO A 170 -6.39 -19.94 22.21
CA PRO A 170 -7.37 -20.14 23.25
C PRO A 170 -7.61 -18.80 23.93
N THR A 171 -8.86 -18.34 23.90
CA THR A 171 -9.30 -17.14 24.62
C THR A 171 -9.02 -17.35 26.10
N PRO A 172 -8.33 -16.42 26.79
CA PRO A 172 -8.17 -16.48 28.24
C PRO A 172 -9.51 -16.31 28.97
#